data_AF-A0A3Q0E8N6-F1
#
_entry.id   AF-A0A3Q0E8N6-F1
#
_cell.length_a   1.000
_cell.length_b   1.000
_cell.length_c   1.000
_cell.angle_alpha   90.00
_cell.angle_beta   90.00
_cell.angle_gamma   90.00
#
_symmetry.space_group_name_H-M   'P 1'
#
loop_
_entity.id
_entity.type
_entity.pdbx_description
1 polymer ?
#
loop_
_entity_poly.entity_id
_entity_poly.type
_entity_poly.pdbx_seq_one_letter_code
_entity_poly.pdbx_strand_id
1 'polypeptide(L)'
;MSEALSAPSDEAAAPGCRLGPLYWACVHNDPTQLQAILDGGVSPEETTQVDGNGRTGLMVACYHGFRSVVALLSRCPFLDVNQQDKGGDTALMLAAQAGHVALVGLLLNYYAGLDLERRDQRGLTALMKAAMRNRPECVAALLMAGADLTAVDPVRGKTALEWAVLTDSFDAVWKIRQLLRRPQVEQLSQHYDPEWPALPGLVAQAQAQATPSLRERLQTTLSLPFAQSLQEGGVLDHFVTLTTSLASPFLTTACHTLCPESPPALGTRSKSVPELLDPVDIH
;
A
#
# COMPACT_ATOMS: atom_id res chain seq x y z
N MET A 1 -7.35 -16.99 20.10
CA MET A 1 -6.73 -18.33 20.10
C MET A 1 -5.94 -18.43 18.80
N SER A 2 -4.62 -18.44 18.92
CA SER A 2 -3.69 -18.38 17.80
C SER A 2 -3.58 -19.77 17.18
N GLU A 3 -4.30 -20.01 16.09
CA GLU A 3 -3.99 -21.15 15.20
C GLU A 3 -2.69 -20.82 14.47
N ALA A 4 -1.58 -21.26 15.07
CA ALA A 4 -0.34 -21.47 14.35
C ALA A 4 -0.60 -22.60 13.35
N LEU A 5 -0.92 -22.23 12.11
CA LEU A 5 -0.90 -23.14 10.98
C LEU A 5 0.52 -23.67 10.85
N SER A 6 0.63 -24.97 11.09
CA SER A 6 1.81 -25.80 10.94
C SER A 6 2.45 -25.55 9.59
N ALA A 7 3.79 -25.52 9.56
CA ALA A 7 4.54 -25.58 8.30
C ALA A 7 3.98 -26.73 7.44
N PRO A 8 3.81 -26.56 6.12
CA PRO A 8 3.38 -27.66 5.28
C PRO A 8 4.49 -28.71 5.34
N SER A 9 4.22 -29.79 6.08
CA SER A 9 4.89 -31.06 5.93
C SER A 9 4.83 -31.45 4.46
N ASP A 10 5.97 -31.80 3.86
CA ASP A 10 6.14 -32.38 2.52
C ASP A 10 4.86 -32.98 1.92
N GLU A 11 3.98 -32.13 1.39
CA GLU A 11 2.80 -32.57 0.67
C GLU A 11 3.24 -32.79 -0.76
N ALA A 12 3.43 -34.07 -1.05
CA ALA A 12 3.71 -34.68 -2.33
C ALA A 12 3.23 -33.82 -3.51
N ALA A 13 4.21 -33.29 -4.24
CA ALA A 13 4.01 -32.71 -5.55
C ALA A 13 3.17 -33.67 -6.41
N ALA A 14 2.03 -33.18 -6.92
CA ALA A 14 1.28 -33.89 -7.94
C ALA A 14 2.21 -34.28 -9.11
N PRO A 15 2.07 -35.47 -9.70
CA PRO A 15 2.97 -35.92 -10.74
C PRO A 15 2.70 -35.12 -12.01
N GLY A 16 3.66 -34.31 -12.46
CA GLY A 16 3.59 -33.70 -13.81
C GLY A 16 4.37 -32.42 -14.06
N CYS A 17 4.61 -31.58 -13.05
CA CYS A 17 5.32 -30.31 -13.26
C CYS A 17 6.51 -30.21 -12.30
N ARG A 18 7.74 -30.33 -12.83
CA ARG A 18 8.92 -29.91 -12.07
C ARG A 18 8.90 -28.38 -12.00
N LEU A 19 8.41 -27.85 -10.88
CA LEU A 19 8.52 -26.42 -10.58
C LEU A 19 10.00 -26.04 -10.51
N GLY A 20 10.35 -24.95 -11.17
CA GLY A 20 11.70 -24.45 -11.34
C GLY A 20 12.26 -23.76 -10.10
N PRO A 21 13.57 -23.48 -10.11
CA PRO A 21 14.27 -22.91 -8.95
C PRO A 21 13.76 -21.51 -8.58
N LEU A 22 13.32 -20.71 -9.56
CA LEU A 22 12.74 -19.39 -9.32
C LEU A 22 11.48 -19.47 -8.44
N TYR A 23 10.58 -20.39 -8.77
CA TYR A 23 9.37 -20.60 -7.98
C TYR A 23 9.72 -20.95 -6.53
N TRP A 24 10.62 -21.92 -6.34
CA TRP A 24 11.02 -22.34 -5.00
C TRP A 24 11.75 -21.26 -4.21
N ALA A 25 12.57 -20.42 -4.83
CA ALA A 25 13.19 -19.28 -4.15
C ALA A 25 12.12 -18.31 -3.61
N CYS A 26 11.02 -18.12 -4.35
CA CYS A 26 9.90 -17.30 -3.90
C CYS A 26 9.15 -17.94 -2.72
N VAL A 27 8.89 -19.25 -2.78
CA VAL A 27 8.17 -19.99 -1.72
C VAL A 27 8.96 -20.00 -0.41
N HIS A 28 10.28 -20.18 -0.47
CA HIS A 28 11.12 -20.26 0.72
C HIS A 28 11.57 -18.91 1.27
N ASN A 29 11.14 -17.80 0.66
CA ASN A 29 11.61 -16.45 0.99
C ASN A 29 13.15 -16.34 0.97
N ASP A 30 13.79 -16.85 -0.09
CA ASP A 30 15.25 -16.75 -0.26
C ASP A 30 15.61 -15.65 -1.27
N PRO A 31 15.82 -14.41 -0.81
CA PRO A 31 16.17 -13.31 -1.71
C PRO A 31 17.56 -13.46 -2.31
N THR A 32 18.47 -14.18 -1.66
CA THR A 32 19.85 -14.32 -2.15
C THR A 32 19.92 -15.29 -3.31
N GLN A 33 19.23 -16.43 -3.19
CA GLN A 33 19.06 -17.37 -4.28
C GLN A 33 18.27 -16.74 -5.43
N LEU A 34 17.18 -16.02 -5.12
CA LEU A 34 16.40 -15.34 -6.15
C LEU A 34 17.26 -14.33 -6.91
N GLN A 35 18.04 -13.50 -6.21
CA GLN A 35 18.92 -12.53 -6.85
C GLN A 35 19.94 -13.21 -7.77
N ALA A 36 20.57 -14.31 -7.34
CA ALA A 36 21.49 -15.07 -8.18
C ALA A 36 20.82 -15.62 -9.45
N ILE A 37 19.55 -16.05 -9.37
CA ILE A 37 18.76 -16.50 -10.52
C ILE A 37 18.47 -15.32 -11.46
N LEU A 38 18.11 -14.15 -10.92
CA LEU A 38 17.86 -12.95 -11.72
C LEU A 38 19.12 -12.46 -12.44
N ASP A 39 20.26 -12.48 -11.75
CA ASP A 39 21.55 -12.08 -12.31
C ASP A 39 22.06 -13.08 -13.38
N GLY A 40 21.66 -14.35 -13.28
CA GLY A 40 21.91 -15.39 -14.28
C GLY A 40 21.03 -15.29 -15.54
N GLY A 41 20.02 -14.42 -15.53
CA GLY A 41 19.02 -14.29 -16.59
C GLY A 41 17.89 -15.29 -16.44
N VAL A 42 16.65 -14.79 -16.49
CA VAL A 42 15.44 -15.59 -16.31
C VAL A 42 14.77 -15.83 -17.66
N SER A 43 14.39 -17.08 -17.93
CA SER A 43 13.61 -17.42 -19.11
C SER A 43 12.11 -17.09 -18.91
N PRO A 44 11.36 -16.77 -19.98
CA PRO A 44 9.92 -16.52 -19.86
C PRO A 44 9.18 -17.75 -19.30
N GLU A 45 9.61 -18.96 -19.67
CA GLU A 45 8.99 -20.21 -19.19
C GLU A 45 9.03 -20.30 -17.66
N GLU A 46 10.18 -19.99 -17.03
CA GLU A 46 10.33 -20.02 -15.57
C GLU A 46 9.43 -19.02 -14.84
N THR A 47 9.21 -17.83 -15.43
CA THR A 47 8.34 -16.81 -14.81
C THR A 47 6.85 -17.18 -14.85
N THR A 48 6.45 -18.01 -15.82
CA THR A 48 5.06 -18.44 -16.01
C THR A 48 4.70 -19.72 -15.27
N GLN A 49 5.66 -20.32 -14.55
CA GLN A 49 5.42 -21.54 -13.79
C GLN A 49 4.44 -21.30 -12.63
N VAL A 50 3.50 -22.23 -12.51
CA VAL A 50 2.43 -22.19 -11.51
C VAL A 50 2.32 -23.51 -10.76
N ASP A 51 1.95 -23.43 -9.49
CA ASP A 51 1.74 -24.58 -8.62
C ASP A 51 0.42 -25.34 -8.91
N GLY A 52 0.12 -26.35 -8.09
CA GLY A 52 -1.14 -27.11 -8.17
C GLY A 52 -2.40 -26.26 -8.01
N ASN A 53 -2.31 -25.04 -7.47
CA ASN A 53 -3.40 -24.08 -7.32
C ASN A 53 -3.39 -22.99 -8.40
N GLY A 54 -2.48 -23.06 -9.38
CA GLY A 54 -2.32 -22.04 -10.42
C GLY A 54 -1.57 -20.79 -9.94
N ARG A 55 -0.88 -20.85 -8.80
CA ARG A 55 -0.18 -19.69 -8.21
C ARG A 55 1.23 -19.55 -8.75
N THR A 56 1.59 -18.33 -9.15
CA THR A 56 2.97 -17.97 -9.49
C THR A 56 3.79 -17.72 -8.22
N GLY A 57 5.12 -17.68 -8.35
CA GLY A 57 6.01 -17.32 -7.23
C GLY A 57 5.68 -15.94 -6.62
N LEU A 58 5.29 -14.98 -7.47
CA LEU A 58 4.85 -13.64 -7.03
C LEU A 58 3.60 -13.74 -6.13
N MET A 59 2.59 -14.51 -6.52
CA MET A 59 1.37 -14.69 -5.74
C MET A 59 1.65 -15.27 -4.36
N VAL A 60 2.51 -16.29 -4.29
CA VAL A 60 2.91 -16.90 -3.02
C VAL A 60 3.65 -15.90 -2.15
N ALA A 61 4.62 -15.17 -2.71
CA ALA A 61 5.35 -14.12 -2.00
C ALA A 61 4.42 -13.01 -1.48
N CYS A 62 3.44 -12.60 -2.29
CA CYS A 62 2.43 -11.61 -1.94
C CYS A 62 1.47 -12.08 -0.84
N TYR A 63 1.08 -13.35 -0.83
CA TYR A 63 0.24 -13.91 0.21
C TYR A 63 0.98 -14.01 1.56
N HIS A 64 2.24 -14.43 1.55
CA HIS A 64 3.05 -14.62 2.76
C HIS A 64 3.75 -13.35 3.27
N GLY A 65 3.78 -12.26 2.51
CA GLY A 65 4.37 -11.00 2.98
C GLY A 65 5.87 -10.86 2.68
N PHE A 66 6.40 -11.59 1.72
CA PHE A 66 7.84 -11.64 1.42
C PHE A 66 8.32 -10.41 0.64
N ARG A 67 8.50 -9.29 1.36
CA ARG A 67 8.85 -7.98 0.79
C ARG A 67 10.10 -7.99 -0.09
N SER A 68 11.17 -8.63 0.37
CA SER A 68 12.43 -8.68 -0.37
C SER A 68 12.29 -9.44 -1.69
N VAL A 69 11.53 -10.54 -1.69
CA VAL A 69 11.23 -11.34 -2.89
C VAL A 69 10.40 -10.52 -3.89
N VAL A 70 9.31 -9.90 -3.44
CA VAL A 70 8.45 -9.07 -4.30
C VAL A 70 9.22 -7.87 -4.87
N ALA A 71 10.13 -7.27 -4.10
CA ALA A 71 10.97 -6.18 -4.59
C ALA A 71 12.02 -6.64 -5.62
N LEU A 72 12.52 -7.88 -5.52
CA LEU A 72 13.43 -8.44 -6.52
C LEU A 72 12.68 -8.83 -7.80
N LEU A 73 11.49 -9.42 -7.68
CA LEU A 73 10.66 -9.84 -8.82
C LEU A 73 10.21 -8.67 -9.71
N SER A 74 10.18 -7.43 -9.22
CA SER A 74 9.86 -6.27 -10.06
C SER A 74 10.91 -5.99 -11.13
N ARG A 75 12.11 -6.56 -11.00
CA ARG A 75 13.18 -6.49 -12.00
C ARG A 75 13.03 -7.55 -13.10
N CYS A 76 12.07 -8.46 -12.98
CA CYS A 76 11.82 -9.51 -13.98
C CYS A 76 11.00 -8.95 -15.16
N PRO A 77 11.53 -8.92 -16.39
CA PRO A 77 10.84 -8.31 -17.52
C PRO A 77 9.64 -9.13 -18.04
N PHE A 78 9.64 -10.44 -17.81
CA PHE A 78 8.62 -11.36 -18.34
C PHE A 78 7.47 -11.67 -17.38
N LEU A 79 7.44 -11.00 -16.22
CA LEU A 79 6.48 -11.31 -15.17
C LEU A 79 5.12 -10.66 -15.46
N ASP A 80 4.09 -11.49 -15.66
CA ASP A 80 2.71 -11.01 -15.70
C ASP A 80 2.16 -10.82 -14.27
N VAL A 81 2.06 -9.56 -13.85
CA VAL A 81 1.54 -9.17 -12.53
C VAL A 81 0.02 -9.41 -12.39
N ASN A 82 -0.70 -9.47 -13.51
CA ASN A 82 -2.16 -9.63 -13.57
C ASN A 82 -2.59 -11.08 -13.80
N GLN A 83 -1.64 -12.02 -13.86
CA GLN A 83 -1.92 -13.45 -13.87
C GLN A 83 -2.89 -13.79 -12.73
N GLN A 84 -3.80 -14.72 -12.99
CA GLN A 84 -4.79 -15.19 -12.02
C GLN A 84 -4.53 -16.65 -11.66
N ASP A 85 -4.72 -17.00 -10.39
CA ASP A 85 -4.69 -18.39 -9.94
C ASP A 85 -6.00 -19.13 -10.29
N LYS A 86 -6.13 -20.39 -9.88
CA LYS A 86 -7.34 -21.19 -10.14
C LYS A 86 -8.61 -20.62 -9.50
N GLY A 87 -8.52 -19.73 -8.52
CA GLY A 87 -9.64 -19.01 -7.92
C GLY A 87 -9.93 -17.66 -8.58
N GLY A 88 -9.10 -17.25 -9.55
CA GLY A 88 -9.16 -15.93 -10.15
C GLY A 88 -8.40 -14.86 -9.36
N ASP A 89 -7.64 -15.23 -8.32
CA ASP A 89 -6.93 -14.26 -7.50
C ASP A 89 -5.63 -13.80 -8.18
N THR A 90 -5.40 -12.47 -8.21
CA THR A 90 -4.13 -11.87 -8.62
C THR A 90 -3.19 -11.69 -7.41
N ALA A 91 -1.91 -11.42 -7.65
CA ALA A 91 -0.95 -11.11 -6.59
C ALA A 91 -1.41 -9.92 -5.71
N LEU A 92 -1.99 -8.88 -6.32
CA LEU A 92 -2.55 -7.73 -5.61
C LEU A 92 -3.72 -8.11 -4.71
N MET A 93 -4.64 -8.95 -5.20
CA MET A 93 -5.77 -9.45 -4.40
C MET A 93 -5.29 -10.21 -3.17
N LEU A 94 -4.30 -11.09 -3.34
CA LEU A 94 -3.72 -11.87 -2.25
C LEU A 94 -3.02 -10.99 -1.21
N ALA A 95 -2.20 -10.03 -1.65
CA ALA A 95 -1.54 -9.07 -0.75
C ALA A 95 -2.56 -8.22 0.03
N ALA A 96 -3.58 -7.71 -0.66
CA ALA A 96 -4.63 -6.88 -0.07
C ALA A 96 -5.52 -7.66 0.90
N GLN A 97 -5.84 -8.92 0.58
CA GLN A 97 -6.59 -9.82 1.46
C GLN A 97 -5.78 -10.17 2.72
N ALA A 98 -4.48 -10.44 2.57
CA ALA A 98 -3.57 -10.75 3.67
C ALA A 98 -3.29 -9.53 4.56
N GLY A 99 -3.45 -8.31 4.04
CA GLY A 99 -3.23 -7.06 4.77
C GLY A 99 -1.81 -6.51 4.66
N HIS A 100 -1.05 -6.95 3.65
CA HIS A 100 0.36 -6.56 3.46
C HIS A 100 0.48 -5.21 2.74
N VAL A 101 0.21 -4.12 3.47
CA VAL A 101 0.19 -2.74 2.94
C VAL A 101 1.46 -2.38 2.18
N ALA A 102 2.63 -2.75 2.73
CA ALA A 102 3.91 -2.49 2.08
C ALA A 102 4.03 -3.19 0.72
N LEU A 103 3.46 -4.39 0.58
CA LEU A 103 3.46 -5.12 -0.70
C LEU A 103 2.45 -4.52 -1.68
N VAL A 104 1.27 -4.11 -1.20
CA VAL A 104 0.29 -3.38 -2.02
C VAL A 104 0.94 -2.12 -2.58
N GLY A 105 1.63 -1.33 -1.74
CA GLY A 105 2.39 -0.17 -2.20
C GLY A 105 3.50 -0.49 -3.19
N LEU A 106 4.25 -1.59 -2.98
CA LEU A 106 5.27 -2.03 -3.94
C LEU A 106 4.67 -2.42 -5.30
N LEU A 107 3.58 -3.19 -5.30
CA LEU A 107 2.89 -3.60 -6.53
C LEU A 107 2.38 -2.37 -7.31
N LEU A 108 1.71 -1.45 -6.62
CA LEU A 108 1.15 -0.24 -7.23
C LEU A 108 2.23 0.68 -7.83
N ASN A 109 3.39 0.79 -7.19
CA ASN A 109 4.41 1.77 -7.57
C ASN A 109 5.45 1.24 -8.57
N TYR A 110 5.78 -0.06 -8.53
CA TYR A 110 6.90 -0.63 -9.28
C TYR A 110 6.50 -1.60 -10.39
N TYR A 111 5.25 -2.06 -10.44
CA TYR A 111 4.79 -2.97 -11.50
C TYR A 111 3.92 -2.22 -12.49
N ALA A 112 4.46 -1.98 -13.69
CA ALA A 112 3.73 -1.35 -14.78
C ALA A 112 2.58 -2.24 -15.26
N GLY A 113 1.48 -1.62 -15.71
CA GLY A 113 0.34 -2.34 -16.29
C GLY A 113 -0.53 -3.09 -15.29
N LEU A 114 -0.35 -2.91 -13.98
CA LEU A 114 -1.20 -3.50 -12.95
C LEU A 114 -2.68 -3.08 -13.10
N ASP A 115 -3.58 -4.05 -13.16
CA ASP A 115 -5.03 -3.84 -13.27
C ASP A 115 -5.71 -3.95 -11.89
N LEU A 116 -6.22 -2.81 -11.39
CA LEU A 116 -6.92 -2.72 -10.11
C LEU A 116 -8.33 -3.33 -10.16
N GLU A 117 -8.94 -3.36 -11.34
CA GLU A 117 -10.33 -3.73 -11.57
C GLU A 117 -10.49 -5.18 -12.05
N ARG A 118 -9.38 -5.93 -12.06
CA ARG A 118 -9.41 -7.37 -12.24
C ARG A 118 -10.31 -8.00 -11.17
N ARG A 119 -11.03 -9.06 -11.56
CA ARG A 119 -12.03 -9.73 -10.72
C ARG A 119 -11.72 -11.21 -10.59
N ASP A 120 -11.86 -11.73 -9.36
CA ASP A 120 -11.78 -13.17 -9.10
C ASP A 120 -13.00 -13.92 -9.67
N GLN A 121 -13.07 -15.24 -9.51
CA GLN A 121 -14.22 -16.03 -9.98
C GLN A 121 -15.56 -15.66 -9.31
N ARG A 122 -15.51 -15.00 -8.15
CA ARG A 122 -16.69 -14.50 -7.44
C ARG A 122 -17.01 -13.06 -7.85
N GLY A 123 -16.23 -12.49 -8.76
CA GLY A 123 -16.40 -11.14 -9.26
C GLY A 123 -15.87 -10.06 -8.30
N LEU A 124 -15.05 -10.43 -7.32
CA LEU A 124 -14.49 -9.52 -6.32
C LEU A 124 -13.19 -8.89 -6.81
N THR A 125 -13.05 -7.57 -6.62
CA THR A 125 -11.80 -6.82 -6.86
C THR A 125 -10.88 -6.87 -5.62
N ALA A 126 -9.64 -6.40 -5.78
CA ALA A 126 -8.71 -6.28 -4.65
C ALA A 126 -9.26 -5.37 -3.53
N LEU A 127 -9.93 -4.28 -3.90
CA LEU A 127 -10.56 -3.35 -2.95
C LEU A 127 -11.68 -4.03 -2.15
N MET A 128 -12.54 -4.81 -2.82
CA MET A 128 -13.59 -5.57 -2.14
C MET A 128 -12.99 -6.59 -1.16
N LYS A 129 -11.94 -7.32 -1.55
CA LYS A 129 -11.27 -8.29 -0.66
C LYS A 129 -10.63 -7.62 0.56
N ALA A 130 -9.96 -6.50 0.38
CA ALA A 130 -9.39 -5.72 1.49
C ALA A 130 -10.47 -5.23 2.45
N ALA A 131 -11.58 -4.74 1.91
CA ALA A 131 -12.73 -4.25 2.66
C ALA A 131 -13.41 -5.39 3.45
N MET A 132 -13.61 -6.55 2.82
CA MET A 132 -14.18 -7.76 3.45
C MET A 132 -13.32 -8.34 4.59
N ARG A 133 -11.99 -8.17 4.51
CA ARG A 133 -11.03 -8.69 5.51
C ARG A 133 -10.63 -7.66 6.56
N ASN A 134 -11.31 -6.52 6.61
CA ASN A 134 -11.00 -5.40 7.49
C ASN A 134 -9.52 -4.97 7.42
N ARG A 135 -9.03 -4.68 6.21
CA ARG A 135 -7.65 -4.21 5.97
C ARG A 135 -7.66 -2.71 5.62
N PRO A 136 -7.87 -1.80 6.58
CA PRO A 136 -8.13 -0.38 6.30
C PRO A 136 -6.97 0.29 5.57
N GLU A 137 -5.72 -0.01 5.90
CA GLU A 137 -4.56 0.58 5.23
C GLU A 137 -4.42 0.09 3.78
N CYS A 138 -4.77 -1.17 3.50
CA CYS A 138 -4.81 -1.68 2.12
C CYS A 138 -5.95 -1.04 1.32
N VAL A 139 -7.12 -0.87 1.94
CA VAL A 139 -8.26 -0.14 1.35
C VAL A 139 -7.85 1.28 0.98
N ALA A 140 -7.17 1.96 1.89
CA ALA A 140 -6.70 3.32 1.67
C ALA A 140 -5.65 3.39 0.55
N ALA A 141 -4.65 2.51 0.55
CA ALA A 141 -3.66 2.42 -0.53
C ALA A 141 -4.30 2.18 -1.92
N LEU A 142 -5.27 1.26 -2.00
CA LEU A 142 -5.97 0.95 -3.25
C LEU A 142 -6.84 2.11 -3.74
N LEU A 143 -7.58 2.78 -2.86
CA LEU A 143 -8.40 3.93 -3.22
C LEU A 143 -7.57 5.13 -3.68
N MET A 144 -6.43 5.37 -3.03
CA MET A 144 -5.48 6.40 -3.43
C MET A 144 -4.78 6.10 -4.75
N ALA A 145 -4.66 4.82 -5.12
CA ALA A 145 -4.15 4.41 -6.43
C ALA A 145 -5.22 4.42 -7.54
N GLY A 146 -6.45 4.78 -7.21
CA GLY A 146 -7.55 4.93 -8.18
C GLY A 146 -8.43 3.70 -8.36
N ALA A 147 -8.46 2.77 -7.39
CA ALA A 147 -9.43 1.67 -7.43
C ALA A 147 -10.88 2.20 -7.37
N ASP A 148 -11.77 1.61 -8.17
CA ASP A 148 -13.15 2.04 -8.27
C ASP A 148 -13.96 1.62 -7.04
N LEU A 149 -14.37 2.61 -6.23
CA LEU A 149 -15.21 2.41 -5.06
C LEU A 149 -16.65 2.02 -5.44
N THR A 150 -17.11 2.42 -6.63
CA THR A 150 -18.48 2.19 -7.13
C THR A 150 -18.63 0.85 -7.82
N ALA A 151 -17.53 0.15 -8.10
CA ALA A 151 -17.55 -1.19 -8.64
C ALA A 151 -18.41 -2.12 -7.77
N VAL A 152 -19.30 -2.87 -8.42
CA VAL A 152 -20.16 -3.86 -7.78
C VAL A 152 -19.75 -5.28 -8.17
N ASP A 153 -19.90 -6.22 -7.24
CA ASP A 153 -19.68 -7.63 -7.55
C ASP A 153 -20.90 -8.19 -8.31
N PRO A 154 -20.71 -8.94 -9.40
CA PRO A 154 -21.81 -9.47 -10.22
C PRO A 154 -22.65 -10.53 -9.51
N VAL A 155 -22.17 -11.12 -8.41
CA VAL A 155 -22.84 -12.26 -7.74
C VAL A 155 -23.89 -11.77 -6.74
N ARG A 156 -23.56 -10.76 -5.95
CA ARG A 156 -24.40 -10.19 -4.89
C ARG A 156 -24.78 -8.73 -5.14
N GLY A 157 -24.19 -8.07 -6.12
CA GLY A 157 -24.44 -6.67 -6.45
C GLY A 157 -23.92 -5.70 -5.40
N LYS A 158 -22.88 -6.04 -4.64
CA LYS A 158 -22.37 -5.22 -3.54
C LYS A 158 -21.08 -4.50 -3.90
N THR A 159 -20.97 -3.26 -3.46
CA THR A 159 -19.75 -2.45 -3.48
C THR A 159 -18.77 -2.86 -2.39
N ALA A 160 -17.52 -2.39 -2.46
CA ALA A 160 -16.53 -2.63 -1.40
C ALA A 160 -16.99 -2.11 -0.03
N LEU A 161 -17.67 -0.95 0.02
CA LEU A 161 -18.21 -0.39 1.27
C LEU A 161 -19.33 -1.27 1.83
N GLU A 162 -20.25 -1.75 1.00
CA GLU A 162 -21.33 -2.64 1.42
C GLU A 162 -20.83 -4.01 1.89
N TRP A 163 -19.77 -4.52 1.24
CA TRP A 163 -19.08 -5.71 1.70
C TRP A 163 -18.46 -5.50 3.09
N ALA A 164 -17.77 -4.38 3.33
CA ALA A 164 -17.22 -4.07 4.65
C ALA A 164 -18.29 -3.97 5.73
N VAL A 165 -19.45 -3.37 5.41
CA VAL A 165 -20.60 -3.33 6.35
C VAL A 165 -21.16 -4.74 6.60
N LEU A 166 -21.27 -5.56 5.56
CA LEU A 166 -21.78 -6.94 5.69
C LEU A 166 -20.87 -7.83 6.54
N THR A 167 -19.56 -7.65 6.45
CA THR A 167 -18.56 -8.45 7.19
C THR A 167 -18.15 -7.80 8.51
N ASP A 168 -18.87 -6.77 8.97
CA ASP A 168 -18.61 -6.05 10.22
C ASP A 168 -17.18 -5.48 10.31
N SER A 169 -16.63 -5.10 9.16
CA SER A 169 -15.27 -4.56 9.00
C SER A 169 -15.25 -3.07 9.28
N PHE A 170 -15.47 -2.71 10.55
CA PHE A 170 -15.64 -1.33 11.01
C PHE A 170 -14.48 -0.40 10.61
N ASP A 171 -13.24 -0.86 10.73
CA ASP A 171 -12.08 -0.01 10.44
C ASP A 171 -12.01 0.31 8.95
N ALA A 172 -12.31 -0.66 8.10
CA ALA A 172 -12.42 -0.44 6.65
C ALA A 172 -13.54 0.54 6.32
N VAL A 173 -14.74 0.38 6.90
CA VAL A 173 -15.85 1.33 6.70
C VAL A 173 -15.46 2.74 7.15
N TRP A 174 -14.87 2.84 8.34
CA TRP A 174 -14.43 4.12 8.88
C TRP A 174 -13.38 4.74 7.98
N LYS A 175 -12.38 3.97 7.53
CA LYS A 175 -11.33 4.46 6.65
C LYS A 175 -11.88 4.96 5.32
N ILE A 176 -12.78 4.22 4.66
CA ILE A 176 -13.43 4.67 3.42
C ILE A 176 -14.17 5.99 3.66
N ARG A 177 -14.97 6.06 4.73
CA ARG A 177 -15.73 7.29 5.06
C ARG A 177 -14.82 8.46 5.40
N GLN A 178 -13.69 8.24 6.08
CA GLN A 178 -12.72 9.29 6.37
C GLN A 178 -12.10 9.84 5.09
N LEU A 179 -11.62 8.95 4.21
CA LEU A 179 -11.03 9.34 2.94
C LEU A 179 -12.06 10.11 2.08
N LEU A 180 -13.30 9.65 2.00
CA LEU A 180 -14.36 10.34 1.24
C LEU A 180 -14.70 11.74 1.76
N ARG A 181 -14.44 12.06 3.04
CA ARG A 181 -14.62 13.43 3.56
C ARG A 181 -13.60 14.41 2.97
N ARG A 182 -12.42 13.91 2.60
CA ARG A 182 -11.29 14.69 2.08
C ARG A 182 -10.63 13.95 0.93
N PRO A 183 -11.30 13.93 -0.25
CA PRO A 183 -10.88 13.07 -1.35
C PRO A 183 -9.69 13.60 -2.13
N GLN A 184 -9.33 14.88 -2.01
CA GLN A 184 -8.20 15.48 -2.69
C GLN A 184 -7.11 15.86 -1.71
N VAL A 185 -5.86 15.74 -2.16
CA VAL A 185 -4.72 16.31 -1.44
C VAL A 185 -4.79 17.84 -1.50
N GLU A 186 -5.02 18.46 -0.34
CA GLU A 186 -4.94 19.91 -0.18
C GLU A 186 -3.50 20.30 0.15
N GLN A 187 -2.76 20.87 -0.82
CA GLN A 187 -1.43 21.43 -0.55
C GLN A 187 -1.59 22.79 0.10
N LEU A 188 -1.27 22.88 1.40
CA LEU A 188 -1.46 24.10 2.19
C LEU A 188 -0.43 25.19 1.88
N SER A 189 0.78 24.83 1.44
CA SER A 189 1.76 25.78 0.93
C SER A 189 2.70 25.15 -0.10
N GLN A 190 3.18 25.98 -1.04
CA GLN A 190 4.28 25.61 -1.94
C GLN A 190 5.66 25.85 -1.29
N HIS A 191 5.72 26.77 -0.33
CA HIS A 191 6.91 27.10 0.44
C HIS A 191 6.62 26.72 1.90
N TYR A 192 7.24 25.65 2.39
CA TYR A 192 7.23 25.35 3.81
C TYR A 192 8.43 26.06 4.44
N ASP A 193 8.18 27.16 5.15
CA ASP A 193 9.20 27.84 5.94
C ASP A 193 9.27 27.13 7.31
N PRO A 194 10.36 26.40 7.62
CA PRO A 194 10.54 25.76 8.93
C PRO A 194 10.73 26.78 10.05
N GLU A 195 10.96 28.04 9.68
CA GLU A 195 11.21 29.14 10.59
C GLU A 195 9.87 29.65 11.13
N TRP A 196 9.57 29.29 12.39
CA TRP A 196 8.48 29.94 13.09
C TRP A 196 8.92 31.37 13.43
N PRO A 197 8.37 32.42 12.78
CA PRO A 197 8.95 33.77 12.87
C PRO A 197 8.89 34.34 14.30
N ALA A 198 7.96 33.84 15.12
CA ALA A 198 7.81 34.22 16.51
C ALA A 198 8.70 33.41 17.48
N LEU A 199 9.30 32.30 17.04
CA LEU A 199 10.11 31.42 17.90
C LEU A 199 11.34 32.10 18.49
N PRO A 200 12.11 32.94 17.76
CA PRO A 200 13.23 33.66 18.36
C PRO A 200 12.79 34.59 19.51
N GLY A 201 11.64 35.26 19.35
CA GLY A 201 11.06 36.14 20.37
C GLY A 201 10.55 35.37 21.59
N LEU A 202 9.88 34.23 21.37
CA LEU A 202 9.38 33.36 22.43
C LEU A 202 10.51 32.65 23.19
N VAL A 203 11.57 32.22 22.49
CA VAL A 203 12.77 31.66 23.11
C VAL A 203 13.49 32.71 23.96
N ALA A 204 13.62 33.95 23.47
CA ALA A 204 14.20 35.04 24.24
C ALA A 204 13.38 35.40 25.49
N GLN A 205 12.05 35.44 25.37
CA GLN A 205 11.14 35.66 26.51
C GLN A 205 11.19 34.53 27.54
N ALA A 206 11.27 33.27 27.08
CA ALA A 206 11.38 32.11 27.95
C ALA A 206 12.73 32.02 28.66
N GLN A 207 13.82 32.38 27.98
CA GLN A 207 15.18 32.44 28.56
C GLN A 207 15.33 33.58 29.57
N ALA A 208 14.63 34.70 29.37
CA ALA A 208 14.60 35.82 30.32
C ALA A 208 13.83 35.50 31.62
N GLN A 209 12.97 34.47 31.61
CA GLN A 209 12.16 34.04 32.75
C GLN A 209 12.68 32.71 33.35
N ALA A 210 13.92 32.68 33.84
CA ALA A 210 14.44 31.58 34.66
C ALA A 210 13.74 31.60 36.05
N THR A 211 13.08 30.59 36.65
CA THR A 211 13.04 29.10 36.64
C THR A 211 11.68 28.65 37.27
N PRO A 212 11.34 27.36 37.57
CA PRO A 212 11.91 26.06 37.20
C PRO A 212 10.96 25.19 36.33
N SER A 213 11.42 23.95 36.08
CA SER A 213 10.86 22.86 35.24
C SER A 213 10.45 23.27 33.82
N LEU A 214 11.45 23.72 33.05
CA LEU A 214 11.41 23.89 31.59
C LEU A 214 10.67 22.75 30.88
N ARG A 215 10.82 21.51 31.37
CA ARG A 215 10.15 20.32 30.85
C ARG A 215 8.63 20.30 31.12
N GLU A 216 8.19 20.70 32.31
CA GLU A 216 6.75 20.75 32.66
C GLU A 216 6.07 21.96 32.04
N ARG A 217 6.78 23.10 31.96
CA ARG A 217 6.27 24.28 31.25
C ARG A 217 6.18 24.02 29.75
N LEU A 218 7.20 23.43 29.12
CA LEU A 218 7.09 23.02 27.72
C LEU A 218 5.99 21.97 27.53
N GLN A 219 5.83 21.00 28.42
CA GLN A 219 4.70 20.06 28.35
C GLN A 219 3.33 20.73 28.47
N THR A 220 3.21 21.84 29.20
CA THR A 220 1.94 22.55 29.44
C THR A 220 1.69 23.75 28.51
N THR A 221 2.73 24.31 27.87
CA THR A 221 2.62 25.39 26.87
C THR A 221 2.77 24.89 25.44
N LEU A 222 3.53 23.81 25.20
CA LEU A 222 3.45 23.03 23.95
C LEU A 222 2.35 21.97 23.99
N SER A 223 1.69 21.74 25.14
CA SER A 223 0.24 21.49 25.10
C SER A 223 -0.45 22.81 24.75
N LEU A 224 -0.16 23.30 23.56
CA LEU A 224 -1.18 23.98 22.80
C LEU A 224 -2.43 23.10 22.98
N PRO A 225 -3.61 23.66 23.27
CA PRO A 225 -4.80 23.07 22.71
C PRO A 225 -4.59 23.23 21.21
N PHE A 226 -3.70 22.40 20.64
CA PHE A 226 -3.61 22.15 19.24
C PHE A 226 -5.03 21.75 18.99
N ALA A 227 -5.79 22.69 18.41
CA ALA A 227 -7.18 22.49 18.19
C ALA A 227 -7.25 21.09 17.57
N GLN A 228 -8.18 20.26 18.03
CA GLN A 228 -8.47 18.96 17.45
C GLN A 228 -9.00 19.12 16.00
N SER A 229 -8.40 20.03 15.23
CA SER A 229 -8.77 20.58 13.94
C SER A 229 -7.53 20.93 13.11
N LEU A 230 -6.37 20.32 13.35
CA LEU A 230 -5.45 19.98 12.26
C LEU A 230 -5.78 18.58 11.69
N GLN A 231 -7.05 18.20 11.84
CA GLN A 231 -7.86 17.47 10.86
C GLN A 231 -7.14 16.30 10.17
N GLU A 232 -6.62 15.44 11.02
CA GLU A 232 -5.95 14.18 10.73
C GLU A 232 -6.85 13.26 9.90
N GLY A 233 -6.23 12.51 8.99
CA GLY A 233 -6.84 11.38 8.30
C GLY A 233 -7.35 11.67 6.88
N GLY A 234 -6.88 12.75 6.26
CA GLY A 234 -7.07 12.98 4.82
C GLY A 234 -6.15 12.11 3.95
N VAL A 235 -6.29 12.25 2.63
CA VAL A 235 -5.44 11.55 1.64
C VAL A 235 -3.95 11.90 1.85
N LEU A 236 -3.63 13.18 2.05
CA LEU A 236 -2.24 13.62 2.25
C LEU A 236 -1.61 13.03 3.52
N ASP A 237 -2.34 13.04 4.65
CA ASP A 237 -1.86 12.44 5.90
C ASP A 237 -1.55 10.95 5.74
N HIS A 238 -2.40 10.24 4.98
CA HIS A 238 -2.19 8.83 4.73
C HIS A 238 -0.97 8.60 3.83
N PHE A 239 -0.79 9.38 2.77
CA PHE A 239 0.41 9.32 1.93
C PHE A 239 1.69 9.57 2.72
N VAL A 240 1.72 10.61 3.55
CA VAL A 240 2.88 10.92 4.40
C VAL A 240 3.15 9.80 5.39
N THR A 241 2.10 9.28 6.02
CA THR A 241 2.24 8.16 6.97
C THR A 241 2.76 6.89 6.28
N LEU A 242 2.27 6.56 5.09
CA LEU A 242 2.71 5.39 4.34
C LEU A 242 4.17 5.49 3.88
N THR A 243 4.61 6.67 3.46
CA THR A 243 5.95 6.88 2.89
C THR A 243 7.02 7.09 3.97
N THR A 244 6.69 7.82 5.03
CA THR A 244 7.65 8.17 6.09
C THR A 244 7.55 7.27 7.32
N SER A 245 6.48 6.47 7.43
CA SER A 245 6.11 5.76 8.67
C SER A 245 5.89 6.67 9.88
N LEU A 246 5.79 7.99 9.66
CA LEU A 246 5.56 8.99 10.70
C LEU A 246 4.17 9.58 10.54
N ALA A 247 3.36 9.49 11.60
CA ALA A 247 2.09 10.19 11.70
C ALA A 247 2.33 11.53 12.43
N SER A 248 2.47 12.61 11.67
CA SER A 248 2.58 13.96 12.25
C SER A 248 1.92 14.99 11.34
N PRO A 249 0.98 15.81 11.85
CA PRO A 249 0.36 16.88 11.06
C PRO A 249 1.39 17.93 10.60
N PHE A 250 2.54 18.03 11.28
CA PHE A 250 3.64 18.92 10.88
C PHE A 250 4.42 18.39 9.66
N LEU A 251 4.50 17.07 9.49
CA LEU A 251 5.12 16.50 8.30
C LEU A 251 4.19 16.69 7.10
N THR A 252 2.88 16.51 7.28
CA THR A 252 1.87 16.78 6.26
C THR A 252 1.99 18.19 5.68
N THR A 253 2.21 19.21 6.52
CA THR A 253 2.36 20.60 6.05
C THR A 253 3.69 20.88 5.36
N ALA A 254 4.72 20.06 5.61
CA ALA A 254 6.04 20.19 4.98
C ALA A 254 6.17 19.41 3.66
N CYS A 255 5.29 18.44 3.42
CA CYS A 255 5.31 17.62 2.21
C CYS A 255 4.61 18.31 1.03
N HIS A 256 5.21 18.20 -0.16
CA HIS A 256 4.63 18.64 -1.42
C HIS A 256 4.55 17.49 -2.42
N THR A 257 3.55 17.53 -3.30
CA THR A 257 3.39 16.55 -4.37
C THR A 257 4.35 16.85 -5.52
N LEU A 258 4.92 15.82 -6.14
CA LEU A 258 5.82 15.98 -7.30
C LEU A 258 5.14 16.64 -8.51
N CYS A 259 3.81 16.47 -8.65
CA CYS A 259 3.01 17.06 -9.72
C CYS A 259 1.94 17.98 -9.11
N PRO A 260 2.24 19.26 -8.83
CA PRO A 260 1.29 20.19 -8.20
C PRO A 260 0.07 20.49 -9.09
N GLU A 261 0.22 20.38 -10.41
CA GLU A 261 -0.87 20.57 -11.39
C GLU A 261 -1.87 19.40 -11.41
N SER A 262 -1.51 18.25 -10.84
CA SER A 262 -2.35 17.06 -10.77
C SER A 262 -2.19 16.36 -9.40
N PRO A 263 -2.69 16.97 -8.31
CA PRO A 263 -2.55 16.41 -6.98
C PRO A 263 -3.27 15.05 -6.90
N PRO A 264 -2.76 14.09 -6.10
CA PRO A 264 -3.42 12.82 -5.90
C PRO A 264 -4.84 13.03 -5.37
N ALA A 265 -5.81 12.39 -6.01
CA ALA A 265 -7.20 12.37 -5.57
C ALA A 265 -7.72 10.93 -5.50
N LEU A 266 -8.62 10.66 -4.56
CA LEU A 266 -9.28 9.36 -4.46
C LEU A 266 -10.00 9.02 -5.76
N GLY A 267 -9.80 7.80 -6.24
CA GLY A 267 -10.39 7.32 -7.49
C GLY A 267 -9.67 7.81 -8.76
N THR A 268 -8.66 8.69 -8.64
CA THR A 268 -7.78 9.01 -9.77
C THR A 268 -6.57 8.09 -9.76
N ARG A 269 -6.26 7.47 -10.91
CA ARG A 269 -5.10 6.59 -11.04
C ARG A 269 -3.82 7.43 -11.01
N SER A 270 -2.99 7.23 -9.99
CA SER A 270 -1.64 7.77 -9.95
C SER A 270 -0.75 7.04 -10.96
N LYS A 271 0.10 7.78 -11.68
CA LYS A 271 1.13 7.17 -12.53
C LYS A 271 2.11 6.36 -11.68
N SER A 272 2.50 5.17 -12.17
CA SER A 272 3.54 4.38 -11.50
C SER A 272 4.92 5.05 -11.64
N VAL A 273 5.91 4.65 -10.82
CA VAL A 273 7.25 5.26 -10.88
C VAL A 273 7.89 5.13 -12.27
N PRO A 274 7.82 3.97 -12.96
CA PRO A 274 8.26 3.87 -14.34
C PRO A 274 7.53 4.85 -15.29
N GLU A 275 6.20 4.96 -15.18
CA GLU A 275 5.39 5.88 -16.00
C GLU A 275 5.71 7.36 -15.76
N LEU A 276 6.26 7.71 -14.58
CA LEU A 276 6.72 9.07 -14.27
C LEU A 276 8.14 9.36 -14.78
N LEU A 277 8.98 8.32 -14.90
CA LEU A 277 10.37 8.44 -15.32
C LEU A 277 10.53 8.36 -16.84
N ASP A 278 9.56 7.80 -17.55
CA ASP A 278 9.52 7.81 -19.01
C ASP A 278 9.31 9.25 -19.52
N PRO A 279 10.25 9.81 -20.31
CA PRO A 279 10.17 11.18 -20.82
C PRO A 279 9.26 11.25 -22.04
N VAL A 280 8.00 10.84 -21.89
CA VAL A 280 6.98 10.97 -22.94
C VAL A 280 5.88 11.90 -22.42
N ASP A 281 5.86 13.08 -23.02
CA ASP A 281 4.83 14.13 -22.94
C ASP A 281 4.90 15.12 -21.76
N ILE A 282 5.90 15.99 -21.83
CA ILE A 282 5.75 17.41 -21.43
C ILE A 282 5.69 18.23 -22.72
N HIS A 283 4.48 18.39 -23.27
CA HIS A 283 4.17 19.42 -24.28
C HIS A 283 2.79 20.01 -24.00
#